data_AF-A0A662YYK1-F1
#
_entry.id   AF-A0A662YYK1-F1
#
_cell.length_a   1.000
_cell.length_b   1.000
_cell.length_c   1.000
_cell.angle_alpha   90.00
_cell.angle_beta   90.00
_cell.angle_gamma   90.00
#
_symmetry.space_group_name_H-M   'P 1'
#
loop_
_entity.id
_entity.type
_entity.pdbx_description
1 polymer ?
#
loop_
_entity_poly.entity_id
_entity_poly.type
_entity_poly.pdbx_seq_one_letter_code
_entity_poly.pdbx_strand_id
1 'polypeptide(L)'
;MSGDRSNFLSQPVVKNVLVYRNGDPFFEGRRLVVNEKRVSSFESFLKEVTGGVQATFGVVRNIYTPRDGHRVGALDDLQSGEQYVAAGREKFKKIDFDFTVDSFIFPQIKPVAHSRIAVSARFLRPIQEPCAIFVIVNGDILNPAVRLLIPRRILSQWDPILEMITEKMSLRILGAVRSLYTLDGNLVSDRKELENGQFYVAVGREKFKKLPYGDLIFTKPAPTRRYNG
;
A
#
# COMPACT_ATOMS: atom_id res chain seq x y z
N MET A 1 47.22 0.97 -20.95
CA MET A 1 46.16 -0.05 -20.78
C MET A 1 44.97 0.65 -20.18
N SER A 2 44.06 1.11 -21.04
CA SER A 2 42.90 1.92 -20.66
C SER A 2 41.81 1.00 -20.15
N GLY A 3 41.52 1.04 -18.85
CA GLY A 3 40.48 0.23 -18.24
C GLY A 3 39.10 0.78 -18.57
N ASP A 4 38.35 0.06 -19.40
CA ASP A 4 36.92 0.28 -19.61
C ASP A 4 36.17 0.09 -18.30
N ARG A 5 35.84 1.21 -17.65
CA ARG A 5 34.84 1.23 -16.58
C ARG A 5 33.49 1.02 -17.24
N SER A 6 33.01 -0.22 -17.22
CA SER A 6 31.64 -0.59 -17.56
C SER A 6 30.65 0.29 -16.80
N ASN A 7 29.97 1.18 -17.55
CA ASN A 7 28.92 2.08 -17.07
C ASN A 7 27.69 1.27 -16.62
N PHE A 8 27.68 0.80 -15.36
CA PHE A 8 26.54 0.10 -14.76
C PHE A 8 25.36 1.02 -14.38
N LEU A 9 25.43 2.32 -14.71
CA LEU A 9 24.43 3.33 -14.31
C LEU A 9 23.72 4.03 -15.48
N SER A 10 23.98 3.68 -16.74
CA SER A 10 23.15 4.20 -17.83
C SER A 10 21.81 3.48 -17.86
N GLN A 11 20.74 4.27 -17.76
CA GLN A 11 19.38 3.80 -18.06
C GLN A 11 19.43 3.10 -19.43
N PRO A 12 18.93 1.86 -19.55
CA PRO A 12 18.94 1.17 -20.84
C PRO A 12 18.26 2.08 -21.86
N VAL A 13 18.93 2.32 -22.99
CA VAL A 13 18.33 3.04 -24.09
C VAL A 13 17.21 2.15 -24.63
N VAL A 14 15.99 2.66 -24.52
CA VAL A 14 14.78 1.97 -24.96
C VAL A 14 14.16 2.80 -26.05
N LYS A 15 13.95 2.18 -27.21
CA LYS A 15 13.36 2.82 -28.40
C LYS A 15 11.94 2.29 -28.59
N ASN A 16 10.96 3.18 -28.63
CA ASN A 16 9.57 2.81 -28.88
C ASN A 16 9.26 2.98 -30.37
N VAL A 17 8.87 1.92 -31.07
CA VAL A 17 8.63 1.96 -32.52
C VAL A 17 7.21 1.48 -32.84
N LEU A 18 6.58 2.07 -33.85
CA LEU A 18 5.27 1.64 -34.35
C LEU A 18 5.46 0.85 -35.64
N VAL A 19 5.05 -0.42 -35.64
CA VAL A 19 5.27 -1.32 -36.79
C VAL A 19 3.95 -1.70 -37.45
N TYR A 20 3.82 -1.40 -38.74
CA TYR A 20 2.71 -1.77 -39.60
C TYR A 20 3.00 -3.05 -40.38
N ARG A 21 1.95 -3.67 -40.91
CA ARG A 21 2.05 -4.83 -41.80
C ARG A 21 2.10 -4.36 -43.24
N ASN A 22 3.08 -4.85 -43.98
CA ASN A 22 3.17 -4.59 -45.41
C ASN A 22 1.93 -5.15 -46.14
N GLY A 23 1.22 -4.31 -46.91
CA GLY A 23 0.07 -4.75 -47.68
C GLY A 23 -1.27 -4.83 -46.93
N ASP A 24 -1.33 -4.46 -45.65
CA ASP A 24 -2.55 -4.53 -44.82
C ASP A 24 -2.99 -3.12 -44.38
N PRO A 25 -3.95 -2.49 -45.07
CA PRO A 25 -4.42 -1.16 -44.74
C PRO A 25 -5.33 -1.12 -43.51
N PHE A 26 -5.89 -2.25 -43.06
CA PHE A 26 -6.81 -2.29 -41.92
C PHE A 26 -6.09 -2.45 -40.59
N PHE A 27 -4.78 -2.68 -40.61
CA PHE A 27 -3.98 -2.85 -39.42
C PHE A 27 -3.47 -1.50 -38.89
N GLU A 28 -3.94 -1.12 -37.71
CA GLU A 28 -3.60 0.15 -37.03
C GLU A 28 -2.13 0.24 -36.56
N GLY A 29 -1.35 -0.83 -36.72
CA GLY A 29 0.05 -0.88 -36.30
C GLY A 29 0.22 -1.45 -34.88
N ARG A 30 1.34 -2.11 -34.63
CA ARG A 30 1.72 -2.60 -33.29
C ARG A 30 2.87 -1.77 -32.73
N ARG A 31 2.68 -1.24 -31.52
CA ARG A 31 3.75 -0.59 -30.75
C ARG A 31 4.66 -1.64 -30.14
N LEU A 32 5.97 -1.49 -30.37
CA LEU A 32 7.00 -2.38 -29.86
C LEU A 32 8.09 -1.57 -29.15
N VAL A 33 8.66 -2.17 -28.11
CA VAL A 33 9.62 -1.53 -27.22
C VAL A 33 10.95 -2.24 -27.38
N VAL A 34 11.88 -1.62 -28.12
CA VAL A 34 13.20 -2.17 -28.38
C VAL A 34 14.12 -1.77 -27.23
N ASN A 35 14.49 -2.74 -26.42
CA ASN A 35 15.49 -2.57 -25.36
C ASN A 35 16.83 -3.12 -25.85
N GLU A 36 17.82 -2.26 -26.04
CA GLU A 36 19.16 -2.64 -26.53
C GLU A 36 19.84 -3.71 -25.67
N LYS A 37 19.55 -3.77 -24.36
CA LYS A 37 20.09 -4.81 -23.46
C LYS A 37 19.41 -6.18 -23.65
N ARG A 38 18.17 -6.22 -24.13
CA ARG A 38 17.40 -7.47 -24.36
C ARG A 38 17.48 -7.95 -25.80
N VAL A 39 17.54 -7.01 -26.73
CA VAL A 39 17.54 -7.25 -28.17
C VAL A 39 18.89 -6.79 -28.71
N SER A 40 19.92 -7.61 -28.48
CA SER A 40 21.29 -7.27 -28.88
C SER A 40 21.54 -7.40 -30.38
N SER A 41 20.64 -8.06 -31.12
CA SER A 41 20.77 -8.28 -32.57
C SER A 41 19.51 -7.86 -33.32
N PHE A 42 19.69 -7.43 -34.57
CA PHE A 42 18.56 -7.09 -35.45
C PHE A 42 17.65 -8.30 -35.73
N GLU A 43 18.20 -9.52 -35.78
CA GLU A 43 17.41 -10.75 -35.94
C GLU A 43 16.48 -11.01 -34.75
N SER A 44 16.96 -10.77 -33.52
CA SER A 44 16.14 -10.86 -32.32
C SER A 44 14.98 -9.86 -32.36
N PHE A 45 15.21 -8.65 -32.88
CA PHE A 45 14.16 -7.67 -33.10
C PHE A 45 13.12 -8.16 -34.11
N LEU A 46 13.54 -8.71 -35.24
CA LEU A 46 12.62 -9.27 -36.25
C LEU A 46 11.74 -10.40 -35.69
N LYS A 47 12.28 -11.23 -34.78
CA LYS A 47 11.51 -12.27 -34.08
C LYS A 47 10.47 -11.67 -33.14
N GLU A 48 10.84 -10.64 -32.37
CA GLU A 48 9.90 -9.90 -31.50
C GLU A 48 8.80 -9.22 -32.32
N VAL A 49 9.15 -8.59 -33.44
CA VAL A 49 8.20 -8.00 -34.39
C VAL A 49 7.28 -9.06 -34.96
N THR A 50 7.80 -10.24 -35.33
CA THR A 50 6.98 -11.36 -35.83
C THR A 50 5.95 -11.79 -34.79
N GLY A 51 6.36 -11.94 -33.53
CA GLY A 51 5.47 -12.31 -32.44
C GLY A 51 4.42 -11.24 -32.10
N GLY A 52 4.79 -9.95 -32.22
CA GLY A 52 3.91 -8.83 -31.89
C GLY A 52 2.94 -8.42 -33.01
N VAL A 53 3.41 -8.46 -34.26
CA VAL A 53 2.64 -8.04 -35.43
C VAL A 53 1.80 -9.20 -35.97
N GLN A 54 2.23 -10.46 -35.86
CA GLN A 54 1.52 -11.65 -36.37
C GLN A 54 0.94 -11.45 -37.77
N ALA A 55 1.82 -11.15 -38.72
CA ALA A 55 1.39 -10.84 -40.07
C ALA A 55 0.87 -12.08 -40.83
N THR A 56 -0.08 -11.87 -41.74
CA THR A 56 -0.65 -12.91 -42.61
C THR A 56 0.40 -13.53 -43.54
N PHE A 57 1.41 -12.75 -43.94
CA PHE A 57 2.56 -13.23 -44.72
C PHE A 57 3.58 -14.04 -43.89
N GLY A 58 3.31 -14.26 -42.60
CA GLY A 58 4.14 -15.06 -41.70
C GLY A 58 5.29 -14.28 -41.08
N VAL A 59 6.50 -14.86 -41.11
CA VAL A 59 7.69 -14.33 -40.42
C VAL A 59 8.19 -13.05 -41.07
N VAL A 60 8.43 -12.03 -40.25
CA VAL A 60 9.00 -10.75 -40.67
C VAL A 60 10.49 -10.92 -40.93
N ARG A 61 10.95 -10.53 -42.12
CA ARG A 61 12.37 -10.61 -42.52
C ARG A 61 12.99 -9.24 -42.75
N ASN A 62 12.18 -8.25 -43.10
CA ASN A 62 12.63 -6.92 -43.43
C ASN A 62 11.73 -5.88 -42.76
N ILE A 63 12.35 -4.76 -42.40
CA ILE A 63 11.67 -3.58 -41.88
C ILE A 63 11.97 -2.44 -42.83
N TYR A 64 10.93 -1.70 -43.22
CA TYR A 64 11.01 -0.58 -44.15
C TYR A 64 10.49 0.70 -43.51
N THR A 65 11.05 1.85 -43.90
CA THR A 65 10.46 3.15 -43.57
C THR A 65 9.21 3.39 -44.43
N PRO A 66 8.09 3.86 -43.87
CA PRO A 66 6.85 4.06 -44.62
C PRO A 66 6.95 5.14 -45.70
N ARG A 67 7.75 6.20 -45.48
CA ARG A 67 7.89 7.33 -46.41
C ARG A 67 8.71 6.96 -47.66
N ASP A 68 9.91 6.43 -47.44
CA ASP A 68 10.93 6.25 -48.48
C ASP A 68 11.15 4.79 -48.88
N GLY A 69 10.51 3.82 -48.20
CA GLY A 69 10.72 2.40 -48.46
C GLY A 69 12.16 1.92 -48.21
N HIS A 70 12.97 2.69 -47.47
CA HIS A 70 14.33 2.31 -47.12
C HIS A 70 14.33 1.15 -46.14
N ARG A 71 15.21 0.17 -46.40
CA ARG A 71 15.37 -1.01 -45.55
C ARG A 71 16.21 -0.64 -44.33
N VAL A 72 15.65 -0.85 -43.15
CA VAL A 72 16.36 -0.75 -41.88
C VAL A 72 17.21 -2.01 -41.70
N GLY A 73 18.52 -1.84 -41.52
CA GLY A 73 19.46 -2.96 -41.39
C GLY A 73 20.01 -3.16 -39.98
N ALA A 74 20.07 -2.08 -39.19
CA ALA A 74 20.59 -2.10 -37.83
C ALA A 74 19.57 -1.58 -36.81
N LEU A 75 19.81 -1.91 -35.53
CA LEU A 75 19.03 -1.36 -34.43
C LEU A 75 19.31 0.13 -34.22
N ASP A 76 20.48 0.62 -34.65
CA ASP A 76 20.88 2.02 -34.57
C ASP A 76 20.03 2.92 -35.48
N ASP A 77 19.64 2.39 -36.64
CA ASP A 77 18.76 3.04 -37.61
C ASP A 77 17.31 3.18 -37.12
N LEU A 78 16.94 2.44 -36.06
CA LEU A 78 15.64 2.59 -35.41
C LEU A 78 15.66 3.83 -34.51
N GLN A 79 14.63 4.65 -34.66
CA GLN A 79 14.41 5.87 -33.88
C GLN A 79 13.17 5.71 -33.00
N SER A 80 13.24 6.24 -31.79
CA SER A 80 12.10 6.21 -30.87
C SER A 80 11.03 7.19 -31.33
N GLY A 81 9.78 6.73 -31.40
CA GLY A 81 8.62 7.50 -31.86
C GLY A 81 8.33 7.33 -33.36
N GLU A 82 9.20 6.68 -34.12
CA GLU A 82 9.05 6.53 -35.56
C GLU A 82 8.21 5.32 -35.98
N GLN A 83 7.72 5.41 -37.22
CA GLN A 83 6.90 4.39 -37.87
C GLN A 83 7.74 3.53 -38.81
N TYR A 84 7.42 2.24 -38.84
CA TYR A 84 8.09 1.25 -39.68
C TYR A 84 7.09 0.24 -40.24
N VAL A 85 7.45 -0.42 -41.33
CA VAL A 85 6.62 -1.41 -42.03
C VAL A 85 7.35 -2.75 -42.03
N ALA A 86 6.74 -3.76 -41.43
CA ALA A 86 7.20 -5.14 -41.44
C ALA A 86 6.82 -5.84 -42.74
N ALA A 87 7.80 -6.48 -43.37
CA ALA A 87 7.63 -7.26 -44.58
C ALA A 87 8.30 -8.63 -44.47
N GLY A 88 7.69 -9.62 -45.11
CA GLY A 88 8.22 -10.97 -45.24
C GLY A 88 9.17 -11.13 -46.45
N ARG A 89 8.90 -12.13 -47.28
CA ARG A 89 9.60 -12.36 -48.57
C ARG A 89 9.00 -11.53 -49.72
N GLU A 90 7.90 -10.86 -49.46
CA GLU A 90 7.18 -10.03 -50.42
C GLU A 90 7.87 -8.67 -50.63
N LYS A 91 7.55 -8.01 -51.75
CA LYS A 91 8.04 -6.67 -52.03
C LYS A 91 7.30 -5.64 -51.18
N PHE A 92 7.99 -4.57 -50.81
CA PHE A 92 7.38 -3.43 -50.12
C PHE A 92 6.25 -2.85 -50.97
N LYS A 93 5.06 -2.73 -50.37
CA LYS A 93 3.89 -2.07 -50.94
C LYS A 93 3.70 -0.77 -50.20
N LYS A 94 3.97 0.34 -50.89
CA LYS A 94 3.68 1.68 -50.35
C LYS A 94 2.17 1.83 -50.29
N ILE A 95 1.64 1.86 -49.08
CA ILE A 95 0.28 2.25 -48.77
C ILE A 95 0.39 3.59 -48.05
N ASP A 96 -0.56 4.49 -48.28
CA ASP A 96 -0.67 5.69 -47.47
C ASP A 96 -1.13 5.27 -46.07
N PHE A 97 -0.16 4.97 -45.20
CA PHE A 97 -0.38 4.70 -43.78
C PHE A 97 -0.69 6.00 -43.02
N ASP A 98 -1.42 6.91 -43.65
CA ASP A 98 -1.81 8.22 -43.11
C ASP A 98 -2.99 8.04 -42.15
N PHE A 99 -2.78 7.20 -41.14
CA PHE A 99 -3.57 7.23 -39.94
C PHE A 99 -3.05 8.42 -39.14
N THR A 100 -3.87 9.46 -39.20
CA THR A 100 -3.80 10.72 -38.47
C THR A 100 -2.87 10.65 -37.26
N VAL A 101 -1.88 11.53 -37.29
CA VAL A 101 -0.87 11.83 -36.26
C VAL A 101 -1.45 12.19 -34.87
N ASP A 102 -2.77 12.13 -34.72
CA ASP A 102 -3.55 11.65 -33.58
C ASP A 102 -2.89 11.53 -32.19
N SER A 103 -1.87 10.67 -32.07
CA SER A 103 -1.44 10.14 -30.77
C SER A 103 -0.07 9.44 -30.77
N PHE A 104 1.00 10.10 -31.27
CA PHE A 104 2.36 9.84 -30.73
C PHE A 104 2.57 10.48 -29.36
N ILE A 105 1.58 11.24 -28.89
CA ILE A 105 1.39 11.49 -27.47
C ILE A 105 1.17 10.11 -26.84
N PHE A 106 2.24 9.52 -26.30
CA PHE A 106 2.09 8.71 -25.10
C PHE A 106 1.07 9.49 -24.26
N PRO A 107 -0.07 8.92 -23.78
CA PRO A 107 -0.60 9.49 -22.57
C PRO A 107 0.62 9.51 -21.67
N GLN A 108 1.16 10.69 -21.34
CA GLN A 108 2.26 10.76 -20.41
C GLN A 108 1.69 10.00 -19.24
N ILE A 109 2.13 8.77 -19.05
CA ILE A 109 1.79 7.99 -17.88
C ILE A 109 2.55 8.79 -16.86
N LYS A 110 1.88 9.83 -16.34
CA LYS A 110 2.33 10.56 -15.19
C LYS A 110 2.60 9.42 -14.24
N PRO A 111 3.88 9.21 -13.84
CA PRO A 111 4.21 8.11 -12.95
C PRO A 111 3.16 8.17 -11.87
N VAL A 112 2.50 7.03 -11.58
CA VAL A 112 1.43 6.96 -10.57
C VAL A 112 1.91 7.88 -9.46
N ALA A 113 1.21 9.00 -9.31
CA ALA A 113 1.60 9.99 -8.34
C ALA A 113 1.27 9.30 -7.02
N HIS A 114 2.19 8.46 -6.55
CA HIS A 114 2.20 7.99 -5.19
C HIS A 114 2.08 9.27 -4.42
N SER A 115 0.94 9.43 -3.76
CA SER A 115 0.65 10.62 -3.02
C SER A 115 1.87 10.85 -2.13
N ARG A 116 2.71 11.82 -2.49
CA ARG A 116 3.66 12.41 -1.54
C ARG A 116 2.85 13.38 -0.71
N ILE A 117 1.77 12.86 -0.13
CA ILE A 117 1.20 13.34 1.10
C ILE A 117 2.32 13.12 2.13
N ALA A 118 3.34 13.97 2.06
CA ALA A 118 4.13 14.40 3.18
C ALA A 118 3.26 15.43 3.91
N VAL A 119 2.05 15.01 4.29
CA VAL A 119 1.31 15.73 5.29
C VAL A 119 2.09 15.44 6.54
N SER A 120 2.71 16.49 7.11
CA SER A 120 3.22 16.36 8.46
C SER A 120 2.12 15.71 9.29
N ALA A 121 2.42 14.70 10.11
CA ALA A 121 1.43 14.02 10.96
C ALA A 121 0.54 14.99 11.79
N ARG A 122 0.87 16.29 11.78
CA ARG A 122 0.21 17.41 12.42
C ARG A 122 -0.98 18.02 11.67
N PHE A 123 -1.41 17.49 10.53
CA PHE A 123 -2.78 17.73 10.02
C PHE A 123 -3.75 16.60 10.43
N LEU A 124 -3.35 15.76 11.38
CA LEU A 124 -4.32 15.04 12.19
C LEU A 124 -4.91 16.05 13.16
N ARG A 125 -6.24 16.07 13.27
CA ARG A 125 -6.95 16.66 14.41
C ARG A 125 -6.13 16.36 15.68
N PRO A 126 -6.01 17.29 16.65
CA PRO A 126 -5.24 17.06 17.86
C PRO A 126 -5.55 15.65 18.37
N ILE A 127 -4.53 14.80 18.46
CA ILE A 127 -4.68 13.41 18.89
C ILE A 127 -5.17 13.51 20.34
N GLN A 128 -6.48 13.50 20.55
CA GLN A 128 -7.06 13.50 21.88
C GLN A 128 -6.82 12.10 22.43
N GLU A 129 -5.92 12.03 23.41
CA GLU A 129 -5.43 10.78 23.97
C GLU A 129 -6.59 9.97 24.58
N PRO A 130 -6.68 8.66 24.30
CA PRO A 130 -7.65 7.80 24.97
C PRO A 130 -7.35 7.76 26.48
N CYS A 131 -8.39 7.76 27.31
CA CYS A 131 -8.24 7.68 28.77
C CYS A 131 -8.06 6.23 29.18
N ALA A 132 -6.89 5.86 29.68
CA ALA A 132 -6.63 4.54 30.26
C ALA A 132 -6.96 4.59 31.74
N ILE A 133 -7.78 3.66 32.23
CA ILE A 133 -8.08 3.51 33.65
C ILE A 133 -7.80 2.07 34.09
N PHE A 134 -7.52 1.88 35.36
CA PHE A 134 -7.37 0.57 35.96
C PHE A 134 -8.59 0.27 36.81
N VAL A 135 -9.28 -0.83 36.54
CA VAL A 135 -10.51 -1.18 37.23
C VAL A 135 -10.30 -2.48 38.03
N ILE A 136 -10.73 -2.47 39.28
CA ILE A 136 -10.68 -3.58 40.23
C ILE A 136 -12.11 -3.98 40.56
N VAL A 137 -12.38 -5.27 40.75
CA VAL A 137 -13.72 -5.73 41.14
C VAL A 137 -13.94 -5.48 42.64
N ASN A 138 -15.10 -4.95 43.01
CA ASN A 138 -15.46 -4.76 44.41
C ASN A 138 -15.43 -6.10 45.18
N GLY A 139 -14.65 -6.16 46.24
CA GLY A 139 -14.46 -7.38 47.03
C GLY A 139 -13.37 -8.33 46.51
N ASP A 140 -12.75 -8.03 45.36
CA ASP A 140 -11.69 -8.85 44.79
C ASP A 140 -10.31 -8.25 45.12
N ILE A 141 -9.61 -8.92 46.03
CA ILE A 141 -8.23 -8.58 46.45
C ILE A 141 -7.21 -9.62 45.97
N LEU A 142 -7.67 -10.64 45.22
CA LEU A 142 -6.81 -11.72 44.74
C LEU A 142 -6.36 -11.48 43.31
N ASN A 143 -7.23 -10.84 42.51
CA ASN A 143 -6.95 -10.56 41.12
C ASN A 143 -6.36 -9.15 40.91
N PRO A 144 -5.38 -9.00 39.99
CA PRO A 144 -4.82 -7.70 39.66
C PRO A 144 -5.83 -6.80 38.95
N ALA A 145 -5.60 -5.49 39.02
CA ALA A 145 -6.42 -4.50 38.32
C ALA A 145 -6.38 -4.70 36.80
N VAL A 146 -7.53 -4.58 36.13
CA VAL A 146 -7.63 -4.68 34.68
C VAL A 146 -7.49 -3.29 34.07
N ARG A 147 -6.50 -3.14 33.19
CA ARG A 147 -6.31 -1.90 32.44
C ARG A 147 -7.32 -1.82 31.29
N LEU A 148 -8.15 -0.79 31.30
CA LEU A 148 -9.16 -0.50 30.29
C LEU A 148 -8.84 0.80 29.57
N LEU A 149 -8.86 0.75 28.24
CA LEU A 149 -8.66 1.92 27.39
C LEU A 149 -10.02 2.44 26.95
N ILE A 150 -10.47 3.57 27.51
CA ILE A 150 -11.75 4.19 27.16
C ILE A 150 -11.60 5.01 25.88
N PRO A 151 -12.26 4.63 24.78
CA PRO A 151 -12.24 5.42 23.56
C PRO A 151 -12.94 6.76 23.73
N ARG A 152 -12.43 7.81 23.10
CA ARG A 152 -13.03 9.17 23.14
C ARG A 152 -14.53 9.20 22.81
N ARG A 153 -14.98 8.37 21.87
CA ARG A 153 -16.39 8.30 21.45
C ARG A 153 -17.36 8.07 22.61
N ILE A 154 -16.95 7.33 23.64
CA ILE A 154 -17.78 7.03 24.79
C ILE A 154 -17.43 7.90 26.01
N LEU A 155 -16.25 8.53 26.05
CA LEU A 155 -15.88 9.44 27.15
C LEU A 155 -16.91 10.56 27.37
N SER A 156 -17.68 10.94 26.35
CA SER A 156 -18.70 11.98 26.47
C SER A 156 -19.89 11.58 27.37
N GLN A 157 -20.18 10.30 27.57
CA GLN A 157 -21.37 9.82 28.30
C GLN A 157 -20.98 8.81 29.37
N TRP A 158 -21.64 8.87 30.54
CA TRP A 158 -21.30 7.99 31.66
C TRP A 158 -21.78 6.54 31.48
N ASP A 159 -23.04 6.35 31.07
CA ASP A 159 -23.62 5.01 30.93
C ASP A 159 -22.86 4.11 29.93
N PRO A 160 -22.44 4.59 28.74
CA PRO A 160 -21.64 3.78 27.81
C PRO A 160 -20.26 3.41 28.34
N ILE A 161 -19.70 4.19 29.26
CA ILE A 161 -18.44 3.86 29.94
C ILE A 161 -18.67 2.67 30.88
N LEU A 162 -19.73 2.70 31.69
CA LEU A 162 -20.10 1.61 32.59
C LEU A 162 -20.45 0.33 31.82
N GLU A 163 -21.12 0.45 30.68
CA GLU A 163 -21.44 -0.67 29.79
C GLU A 163 -20.16 -1.29 29.23
N MET A 164 -19.21 -0.48 28.72
CA MET A 164 -17.93 -0.99 28.23
C MET A 164 -17.12 -1.68 29.34
N ILE A 165 -17.09 -1.10 30.55
CA ILE A 165 -16.41 -1.71 31.69
C ILE A 165 -17.09 -3.05 32.03
N THR A 166 -18.42 -3.11 32.02
CA THR A 166 -19.19 -4.33 32.23
C THR A 166 -18.86 -5.40 31.19
N GLU A 167 -18.80 -5.04 29.90
CA GLU A 167 -18.45 -5.97 28.82
C GLU A 167 -17.06 -6.58 29.07
N LYS A 168 -16.07 -5.75 29.41
CA LYS A 168 -14.69 -6.18 29.64
C LYS A 168 -14.49 -6.92 30.97
N MET A 169 -15.34 -6.69 31.95
CA MET A 169 -15.26 -7.28 33.29
C MET A 169 -16.30 -8.38 33.56
N SER A 170 -17.12 -8.72 32.56
CA SER A 170 -18.23 -9.69 32.66
C SER A 170 -17.81 -11.07 33.17
N LEU A 171 -16.55 -11.46 32.96
CA LEU A 171 -16.00 -12.74 33.45
C LEU A 171 -15.59 -12.71 34.93
N ARG A 172 -15.44 -11.52 35.52
CA ARG A 172 -14.96 -11.33 36.91
C ARG A 172 -16.05 -10.81 37.84
N ILE A 173 -17.04 -10.10 37.32
CA ILE A 173 -18.11 -9.48 38.11
C ILE A 173 -19.39 -10.32 37.97
N LEU A 174 -20.03 -10.62 39.11
CA LEU A 174 -21.38 -11.17 39.15
C LEU A 174 -22.42 -10.08 38.83
N GLY A 175 -22.48 -9.70 37.56
CA GLY A 175 -23.47 -8.76 37.01
C GLY A 175 -22.87 -7.51 36.37
N ALA A 176 -23.73 -6.51 36.11
CA ALA A 176 -23.34 -5.26 35.49
C ALA A 176 -22.76 -4.25 36.49
N VAL A 177 -21.75 -3.50 36.06
CA VAL A 177 -21.18 -2.38 36.82
C VAL A 177 -22.18 -1.23 36.80
N ARG A 178 -22.54 -0.73 37.97
CA ARG A 178 -23.49 0.38 38.13
C ARG A 178 -22.83 1.66 38.62
N SER A 179 -21.69 1.53 39.29
CA SER A 179 -20.98 2.65 39.88
C SER A 179 -19.50 2.35 39.96
N LEU A 180 -18.67 3.40 39.85
CA LEU A 180 -17.24 3.31 40.09
C LEU A 180 -16.90 4.07 41.36
N TYR A 181 -15.96 3.54 42.14
CA TYR A 181 -15.43 4.20 43.32
C TYR A 181 -13.92 4.37 43.18
N THR A 182 -13.36 5.42 43.76
CA THR A 182 -11.91 5.53 43.96
C THR A 182 -11.46 4.54 45.04
N LEU A 183 -10.15 4.28 45.11
CA LEU A 183 -9.56 3.43 46.17
C LEU A 183 -9.86 3.97 47.58
N ASP A 184 -10.03 5.29 47.70
CA ASP A 184 -10.33 5.98 48.96
C ASP A 184 -11.79 5.79 49.41
N GLY A 185 -12.67 5.37 48.49
CA GLY A 185 -14.09 5.14 48.70
C GLY A 185 -15.00 6.29 48.25
N ASN A 186 -14.49 7.24 47.46
CA ASN A 186 -15.32 8.29 46.86
C ASN A 186 -16.02 7.76 45.61
N LEU A 187 -17.32 8.01 45.51
CA LEU A 187 -18.12 7.64 44.34
C LEU A 187 -17.76 8.53 43.15
N VAL A 188 -17.46 7.89 42.02
CA VAL A 188 -17.24 8.56 40.74
C VAL A 188 -18.57 8.57 39.99
N SER A 189 -19.08 9.78 39.77
CA SER A 189 -20.40 9.97 39.17
C SER A 189 -20.32 10.51 37.74
N ASP A 190 -19.20 11.13 37.39
CA ASP A 190 -19.03 11.82 36.12
C ASP A 190 -17.70 11.48 35.44
N ARG A 191 -17.68 11.62 34.11
CA ARG A 191 -16.46 11.50 33.29
C ARG A 191 -15.33 12.46 33.72
N LYS A 192 -15.66 13.58 34.37
CA LYS A 192 -14.69 14.62 34.77
C LYS A 192 -13.76 14.14 35.89
N GLU A 193 -14.20 13.15 36.64
CA GLU A 193 -13.48 12.53 37.75
C GLU A 193 -12.68 11.30 37.28
N LEU A 194 -12.82 10.91 36.00
CA LEU A 194 -11.98 9.89 35.38
C LEU A 194 -10.66 10.50 34.89
N GLU A 195 -9.60 10.13 35.57
CA GLU A 195 -8.24 10.53 35.27
C GLU A 195 -7.48 9.38 34.58
N ASN A 196 -6.59 9.76 33.66
CA ASN A 196 -5.76 8.81 32.94
C ASN A 196 -4.70 8.20 33.86
N GLY A 197 -4.63 6.88 33.90
CA GLY A 197 -3.71 6.10 34.73
C GLY A 197 -4.19 5.82 36.15
N GLN A 198 -5.40 6.26 36.52
CA GLN A 198 -5.92 6.05 37.88
C GLN A 198 -6.64 4.72 38.06
N PHE A 199 -6.80 4.35 39.33
CA PHE A 199 -7.41 3.12 39.79
C PHE A 199 -8.82 3.36 40.33
N TYR A 200 -9.74 2.51 39.91
CA TYR A 200 -11.15 2.56 40.29
C TYR A 200 -11.66 1.16 40.66
N VAL A 201 -12.63 1.11 41.55
CA VAL A 201 -13.32 -0.09 41.99
C VAL A 201 -14.69 -0.14 41.33
N ALA A 202 -14.94 -1.16 40.54
CA ALA A 202 -16.22 -1.41 39.90
C ALA A 202 -17.20 -2.07 40.88
N VAL A 203 -18.32 -1.39 41.12
CA VAL A 203 -19.38 -1.82 42.03
C VAL A 203 -20.66 -2.08 41.23
N GLY A 204 -21.23 -3.27 41.40
CA GLY A 204 -22.47 -3.69 40.75
C GLY A 204 -23.71 -3.45 41.62
N ARG A 205 -24.43 -4.54 41.95
CA ARG A 205 -25.60 -4.51 42.85
C ARG A 205 -25.24 -4.52 44.34
N GLU A 206 -23.98 -4.79 44.65
CA GLU A 206 -23.44 -4.84 46.00
C GLU A 206 -23.00 -3.45 46.49
N LYS A 207 -22.89 -3.28 47.82
CA LYS A 207 -22.33 -2.06 48.40
C LYS A 207 -20.81 -2.06 48.28
N PHE A 208 -20.20 -0.88 48.14
CA PHE A 208 -18.75 -0.73 48.14
C PHE A 208 -18.14 -1.31 49.42
N LYS A 209 -17.13 -2.18 49.26
CA LYS A 209 -16.35 -2.76 50.36
C LYS A 209 -14.98 -2.08 50.38
N LYS A 210 -14.67 -1.35 51.45
CA LYS A 210 -13.35 -0.73 51.61
C LYS A 210 -12.32 -1.79 52.00
N LEU A 211 -11.57 -2.28 51.01
CA LEU A 211 -10.51 -3.28 51.16
C LEU A 211 -9.16 -2.65 50.74
N PRO A 212 -8.01 -3.26 51.11
CA PRO A 212 -6.69 -2.77 50.70
C PRO A 212 -6.42 -3.06 49.23
N TYR A 213 -7.21 -2.46 48.34
CA TYR A 213 -7.05 -2.55 46.88
C TYR A 213 -5.70 -1.99 46.41
N GLY A 214 -5.02 -1.19 47.24
CA GLY A 214 -3.67 -0.70 46.99
C GLY A 214 -2.62 -1.80 46.83
N ASP A 215 -2.79 -2.96 47.48
CA ASP A 215 -1.84 -4.08 47.39
C ASP A 215 -1.86 -4.75 46.00
N LEU A 216 -2.96 -4.59 45.26
CA LEU A 216 -3.10 -5.08 43.89
C LEU A 216 -2.31 -4.24 42.87
N ILE A 217 -2.02 -2.99 43.20
CA ILE A 217 -1.28 -2.04 42.36
C ILE A 217 0.20 -2.44 42.30
N PHE A 218 0.72 -2.94 43.42
CA PHE A 218 2.14 -3.30 43.60
C PHE A 218 2.41 -4.80 43.47
N THR A 219 1.54 -5.55 42.80
CA THR A 219 1.84 -6.97 42.51
C THR A 219 3.17 -7.04 41.77
N LYS A 220 4.23 -7.44 42.49
CA LYS A 220 5.58 -7.66 41.94
C LYS A 220 5.38 -8.45 40.65
N PRO A 221 5.95 -8.01 39.51
CA PRO A 221 5.85 -8.79 38.29
C PRO A 221 6.38 -10.19 38.61
N ALA A 222 5.53 -11.20 38.51
CA ALA A 222 5.95 -12.58 38.66
C ALA A 222 7.13 -12.80 37.70
N PRO A 223 8.26 -13.35 38.16
CA PRO A 223 9.42 -13.54 37.31
C PRO A 223 8.97 -14.38 36.12
N THR A 224 9.00 -13.79 34.93
CA THR A 224 8.69 -14.47 33.69
C THR A 224 9.74 -15.57 33.55
N ARG A 225 9.38 -16.79 33.94
CA ARG A 225 10.20 -17.98 33.73
C ARG A 225 10.29 -18.16 32.21
N ARG A 226 11.32 -17.56 31.60
CA ARG A 226 11.78 -17.93 30.28
C ARG A 226 12.28 -19.36 30.41
N TYR A 227 11.49 -20.33 29.95
CA TYR A 227 12.01 -21.65 29.63
C TYR A 227 12.94 -21.47 28.43
N ASN A 228 14.24 -21.43 28.70
CA ASN A 228 15.26 -21.76 27.71
C ASN A 228 15.70 -23.19 28.05
N GLY A 229 15.51 -24.11 27.11
CA GLY A 229 15.85 -25.52 27.22
C GLY A 229 14.99 -26.31 26.26
#